data_AF-A0A5U5UXJ6-F1
#
_entry.id   AF-A0A5U5UXJ6-F1
#
_cell.length_a   1.000
_cell.length_b   1.000
_cell.length_c   1.000
_cell.angle_alpha   90.00
_cell.angle_beta   90.00
_cell.angle_gamma   90.00
#
_symmetry.space_group_name_H-M   'P 1'
#
loop_
_entity.id
_entity.type
_entity.pdbx_description
1 polymer ?
#
loop_
_entity_poly.entity_id
_entity_poly.type
_entity_poly.pdbx_seq_one_letter_code
_entity_poly.pdbx_strand_id
1 'polypeptide(L)'
;MAETEKERLLKQLAQLKSERTSFESHWRDLSNFINPRGSRFLTSDVNRDDRRNTKIVDPTGSMAQRILSSGMMSGITSPARPWFKLATPDPDMMDYGPVKVWLEVVQRRMNEVFNKSNLYQSLPVMYASLGTFGIARWSDNIRNWMVSSRLGSALLASFSDLGTMYLSAKVTNLPMNQLFRNQLEAMNPTNRTELARARRAGLAMESQLGSVNRWAMDNMGPSVSRWAATAVMRASGLTAWSDAHKRAYGVTMMGSLGEVVNRTPDLKSLSNDDFRILKSKGITDTDWNVWKMAQQEDWGKGNNTMLTPESIMRIPDSAVQHLGAPERVKFEAMRKLLGAVTEEVDMAVITPGAREQMITGSGIQRGTWKGELTRSVFLFKSFPISVVMRHWSRAMGMPSAGGRAAYIATFIASTTILGALSQQLNDMASGRNPRDMAGEDAAKFWLGALLKGGGLGLYGDFLLSDHTRYGSGALASMLGPVAGLVDDIIKIGQGIPLNAVEGKSEQTGGDLVKLGKGLTPGANIWYLKAALDHMIFNQMQEYFSPGYLRKMEQRSKKEFNQTYWWRPQDVTPQ
;
A
#
# COMPACT_ATOMS: atom_id res chain seq x y z
N MET A 1 -3.70 29.82 32.66
CA MET A 1 -2.39 29.45 33.25
C MET A 1 -1.64 28.59 32.24
N ALA A 2 -0.36 28.86 32.02
CA ALA A 2 0.47 28.02 31.17
C ALA A 2 0.63 26.63 31.81
N GLU A 3 0.52 25.57 30.99
CA GLU A 3 0.69 24.19 31.43
C GLU A 3 2.11 23.96 31.97
N THR A 4 2.22 23.29 33.12
CA THR A 4 3.52 22.96 33.72
C THR A 4 4.19 21.80 32.97
N GLU A 5 5.52 21.72 33.01
CA GLU A 5 6.26 20.63 32.34
C GLU A 5 5.84 19.23 32.83
N LYS A 6 5.57 19.09 34.13
CA LYS A 6 5.07 17.85 34.72
C LYS A 6 3.70 17.45 34.15
N GLU A 7 2.77 18.40 34.02
CA GLU A 7 1.45 18.15 33.44
C GLU A 7 1.56 17.73 31.97
N ARG A 8 2.43 18.41 31.20
CA ARG A 8 2.73 18.05 29.81
C ARG A 8 3.27 16.61 29.70
N LEU A 9 4.26 16.26 30.51
CA LEU A 9 4.87 14.91 30.51
C LEU A 9 3.88 13.82 30.97
N LEU A 10 3.02 14.12 31.94
CA LEU A 10 1.98 13.19 32.40
C LEU A 10 0.89 12.98 31.35
N LYS A 11 0.48 14.02 30.63
CA LYS A 11 -0.42 13.89 29.47
C LYS A 11 0.22 13.05 28.37
N GLN A 12 1.48 13.30 28.06
CA GLN A 12 2.24 12.51 27.09
C GLN A 12 2.34 11.03 27.51
N LEU A 13 2.63 10.75 28.79
CA LEU A 13 2.65 9.39 29.32
C LEU A 13 1.28 8.71 29.26
N ALA A 14 0.20 9.41 29.64
CA ALA A 14 -1.16 8.88 29.58
C ALA A 14 -1.56 8.52 28.15
N GLN A 15 -1.18 9.35 27.19
CA GLN A 15 -1.41 9.12 25.77
C GLN A 15 -0.61 7.92 25.25
N LEU A 16 0.69 7.84 25.56
CA LEU A 16 1.53 6.69 25.21
C LEU A 16 1.01 5.39 25.84
N LYS A 17 0.46 5.45 27.05
CA LYS A 17 -0.24 4.31 27.68
C LYS A 17 -1.50 3.93 26.91
N SER A 18 -2.31 4.91 26.47
CA SER A 18 -3.51 4.65 25.65
C SER A 18 -3.17 3.96 24.33
N GLU A 19 -2.09 4.37 23.65
CA GLU A 19 -1.62 3.69 22.44
C GLU A 19 -1.15 2.27 22.76
N ARG A 20 -0.39 2.10 23.85
CA ARG A 20 0.10 0.80 24.32
C ARG A 20 -1.03 -0.19 24.61
N THR A 21 -2.17 0.27 25.15
CA THR A 21 -3.32 -0.58 25.51
C THR A 21 -3.76 -1.48 24.36
N SER A 22 -3.68 -1.00 23.11
CA SER A 22 -4.03 -1.79 21.92
C SER A 22 -3.14 -3.03 21.70
N PHE A 23 -1.93 -3.04 22.27
CA PHE A 23 -0.98 -4.14 22.20
C PHE A 23 -0.98 -5.03 23.45
N GLU A 24 -1.53 -4.57 24.58
CA GLU A 24 -1.42 -5.27 25.86
C GLU A 24 -2.10 -6.64 25.86
N SER A 25 -3.29 -6.76 25.26
CA SER A 25 -3.97 -8.06 25.11
C SER A 25 -3.14 -9.05 24.29
N HIS A 26 -2.47 -8.56 23.25
CA HIS A 26 -1.66 -9.38 22.38
C HIS A 26 -0.34 -9.80 23.04
N TRP A 27 0.33 -8.88 23.74
CA TRP A 27 1.51 -9.23 24.53
C TRP A 27 1.19 -10.26 25.62
N ARG A 28 -0.02 -10.23 26.19
CA ARG A 28 -0.50 -11.30 27.09
C ARG A 28 -0.56 -12.65 26.38
N ASP A 29 -1.14 -12.71 25.19
CA ASP A 29 -1.22 -13.96 24.42
C ASP A 29 0.17 -14.49 24.05
N LEU A 30 1.03 -13.64 23.48
CA LEU A 30 2.40 -14.02 23.13
C LEU A 30 3.20 -14.50 24.35
N SER A 31 3.06 -13.80 25.48
CA SER A 31 3.67 -14.23 26.74
C SER A 31 3.16 -15.62 27.12
N ASN A 32 1.84 -15.85 27.09
CA ASN A 32 1.25 -17.13 27.46
C ASN A 32 1.69 -18.32 26.60
N PHE A 33 1.87 -18.11 25.29
CA PHE A 33 2.13 -19.20 24.33
C PHE A 33 3.60 -19.34 23.91
N ILE A 34 4.44 -18.32 24.09
CA ILE A 34 5.83 -18.31 23.58
C ILE A 34 6.85 -18.12 24.70
N ASN A 35 6.62 -17.16 25.62
CA ASN A 35 7.57 -16.87 26.69
C ASN A 35 6.88 -16.55 28.02
N PRO A 36 6.26 -17.56 28.68
CA PRO A 36 5.41 -17.36 29.85
C PRO A 36 6.17 -16.91 31.11
N ARG A 37 7.51 -17.00 31.07
CA ARG A 37 8.40 -16.61 32.17
C ARG A 37 9.22 -15.34 31.86
N GLY A 38 9.11 -14.78 30.65
CA GLY A 38 10.04 -13.76 30.15
C GLY A 38 9.94 -12.38 30.80
N SER A 39 8.73 -11.87 31.05
CA SER A 39 8.55 -10.54 31.65
C SER A 39 7.16 -10.36 32.25
N ARG A 40 7.07 -9.71 33.42
CA ARG A 40 5.81 -9.21 33.98
C ARG A 40 5.52 -7.84 33.39
N PHE A 41 4.76 -7.79 32.29
CA PHE A 41 4.29 -6.53 31.72
C PHE A 41 3.17 -5.87 32.55
N LEU A 42 2.67 -6.58 33.57
CA LEU A 42 1.35 -6.37 34.14
C LEU A 42 1.48 -6.05 35.62
N THR A 43 1.25 -4.79 35.98
CA THR A 43 1.11 -4.33 37.38
C THR A 43 -0.06 -5.00 38.12
N SER A 44 -0.95 -5.70 37.40
CA SER A 44 -2.09 -6.44 37.96
C SER A 44 -1.76 -7.87 38.41
N ASP A 45 -0.64 -8.44 38.00
CA ASP A 45 -0.35 -9.86 38.24
C ASP A 45 0.39 -10.03 39.57
N VAL A 46 -0.35 -10.44 40.60
CA VAL A 46 0.23 -10.91 41.86
C VAL A 46 0.95 -12.25 41.67
N ASN A 47 2.01 -12.44 42.45
CA ASN A 47 2.85 -13.63 42.41
C ASN A 47 2.07 -14.86 42.93
N ARG A 48 1.34 -15.57 42.06
CA ARG A 48 0.75 -16.87 42.38
C ARG A 48 1.70 -17.99 41.99
N ASP A 49 1.83 -18.98 42.87
CA ASP A 49 2.67 -20.19 42.75
C ASP A 49 2.11 -21.21 41.72
N ASP A 50 1.46 -20.72 40.67
CA ASP A 50 0.78 -21.52 39.66
C ASP A 50 1.70 -21.84 38.47
N ARG A 51 1.51 -23.01 37.84
CA ARG A 51 2.22 -23.40 36.62
C ARG A 51 1.88 -22.45 35.46
N ARG A 52 2.85 -21.66 34.99
CA ARG A 52 2.66 -20.63 33.94
C ARG A 52 2.72 -21.13 32.49
N ASN A 53 3.15 -22.36 32.24
CA ASN A 53 3.31 -22.94 30.90
C ASN A 53 2.14 -23.84 30.47
N THR A 54 1.03 -23.84 31.19
CA THR A 54 -0.14 -24.71 30.96
C THR A 54 -0.82 -24.49 29.61
N LYS A 55 -0.59 -23.34 28.97
CA LYS A 55 -1.17 -22.99 27.66
C LYS A 55 -0.32 -23.46 26.46
N ILE A 56 0.90 -23.93 26.70
CA ILE A 56 1.80 -24.39 25.63
C ILE A 56 1.56 -25.88 25.38
N VAL A 57 0.82 -26.20 24.32
CA VAL A 57 0.62 -27.58 23.83
C VAL A 57 1.73 -27.97 22.86
N ASP A 58 2.14 -27.03 21.99
CA ASP A 58 3.22 -27.21 21.00
C ASP A 58 4.38 -26.23 21.33
N PRO A 59 5.61 -26.75 21.60
CA PRO A 59 6.76 -25.91 21.93
C PRO A 59 7.40 -25.21 20.74
N THR A 60 6.93 -25.43 19.49
CA THR A 60 7.54 -24.88 18.27
C THR A 60 7.78 -23.37 18.35
N GLY A 61 6.80 -22.60 18.86
CA GLY A 61 6.94 -21.15 19.04
C GLY A 61 8.03 -20.75 20.04
N SER A 62 8.12 -21.45 21.17
CA SER A 62 9.17 -21.23 22.18
C SER A 62 10.56 -21.61 21.65
N MET A 63 10.64 -22.70 20.88
CA MET A 63 11.89 -23.16 20.27
C MET A 63 12.38 -22.18 19.20
N ALA A 64 11.49 -21.72 18.32
CA ALA A 64 11.79 -20.73 17.30
C ALA A 64 12.29 -19.42 17.92
N GLN A 65 11.64 -18.97 18.99
CA GLN A 65 12.04 -17.78 19.73
C GLN A 65 13.44 -17.91 20.35
N ARG A 66 13.77 -19.08 20.92
CA ARG A 66 15.11 -19.37 21.45
C ARG A 66 16.16 -19.41 20.35
N ILE A 67 15.85 -20.05 19.21
CA ILE A 67 16.74 -20.09 18.04
C ILE A 67 17.01 -18.68 17.53
N LEU A 68 15.97 -17.86 17.38
CA LEU A 68 16.08 -16.46 16.96
C LEU A 68 16.94 -15.65 17.92
N SER A 69 16.71 -15.77 19.24
CA SER A 69 17.50 -15.08 20.26
C SER A 69 18.97 -15.49 20.22
N SER A 70 19.26 -16.79 20.11
CA SER A 70 20.63 -17.32 20.00
C SER A 70 21.30 -16.87 18.70
N GLY A 71 20.55 -16.83 17.60
CA GLY A 71 21.02 -16.33 16.31
C GLY A 71 21.34 -14.83 16.32
N MET A 72 20.52 -14.02 16.98
CA MET A 72 20.83 -12.60 17.19
C MET A 72 22.07 -12.40 18.07
N MET A 73 22.22 -13.20 19.12
CA MET A 73 23.39 -13.16 19.99
C MET A 73 24.68 -13.51 19.23
N SER A 74 24.68 -14.58 18.44
CA SER A 74 25.86 -14.98 17.66
C SER A 74 26.11 -14.06 16.45
N GLY A 75 25.05 -13.55 15.83
CA GLY A 75 25.11 -12.72 14.64
C GLY A 75 25.49 -11.27 14.91
N ILE A 76 24.88 -10.64 15.92
CA ILE A 76 24.92 -9.19 16.13
C ILE A 76 25.93 -8.81 17.22
N THR A 77 25.96 -9.54 18.34
CA THR A 77 26.74 -9.17 19.53
C THR A 77 27.47 -10.37 20.12
N SER A 78 28.23 -11.07 19.28
CA SER A 78 28.93 -12.29 19.71
C SER A 78 30.07 -11.94 20.66
N PRO A 79 30.15 -12.54 21.87
CA PRO A 79 31.26 -12.30 22.78
C PRO A 79 32.58 -12.88 22.27
N ALA A 80 32.52 -13.84 21.33
CA ALA A 80 33.68 -14.53 20.79
C ALA A 80 34.39 -13.76 19.66
N ARG A 81 33.78 -12.70 19.12
CA ARG A 81 34.36 -11.90 18.03
C ARG A 81 34.03 -10.41 18.20
N PRO A 82 34.97 -9.48 17.90
CA PRO A 82 34.66 -8.06 17.92
C PRO A 82 33.48 -7.74 16.98
N TRP A 83 32.41 -7.17 17.53
CA TRP A 83 31.17 -6.87 16.80
C TRP A 83 30.91 -5.36 16.60
N PHE A 84 31.80 -4.50 17.07
CA PHE A 84 31.79 -3.07 16.79
C PHE A 84 33.21 -2.56 16.54
N LYS A 85 33.31 -1.48 15.76
CA LYS A 85 34.57 -0.79 15.47
C LYS A 85 34.38 0.71 15.71
N LEU A 86 35.36 1.34 16.35
CA LEU A 86 35.38 2.80 16.50
C LEU A 86 36.05 3.43 15.27
N ALA A 87 35.48 4.53 14.79
CA ALA A 87 35.99 5.28 13.64
C ALA A 87 35.81 6.79 13.85
N THR A 88 36.66 7.60 13.22
CA THR A 88 36.50 9.05 13.16
C THR A 88 35.67 9.45 11.94
N PRO A 89 34.86 10.53 12.03
CA PRO A 89 34.17 11.10 10.86
C PRO A 89 35.13 11.60 9.77
N ASP A 90 36.33 12.01 10.16
CA ASP A 90 37.41 12.44 9.27
C ASP A 90 38.29 11.25 8.82
N PRO A 91 38.37 10.94 7.51
CA PRO A 91 39.20 9.87 6.97
C PRO A 91 40.71 10.06 7.18
N ASP A 92 41.22 11.29 7.16
CA ASP A 92 42.66 11.56 7.29
C ASP A 92 43.13 11.26 8.72
N MET A 93 42.27 11.53 9.70
CA MET A 93 42.46 11.16 11.09
C MET A 93 42.39 9.66 11.32
N MET A 94 41.59 8.94 10.52
CA MET A 94 41.59 7.48 10.56
C MET A 94 42.92 6.92 10.08
N ASP A 95 43.65 7.59 9.18
CA ASP A 95 44.95 7.13 8.68
C ASP A 95 46.14 7.48 9.57
N TYR A 96 45.96 8.42 10.50
CA TYR A 96 46.96 8.78 11.48
C TYR A 96 47.19 7.65 12.49
N GLY A 97 48.40 7.06 12.47
CA GLY A 97 48.77 5.89 13.28
C GLY A 97 48.43 5.99 14.78
N PRO A 98 48.76 7.10 15.48
CA PRO A 98 48.42 7.27 16.89
C PRO A 98 46.91 7.22 17.18
N VAL A 99 46.08 7.72 16.27
CA VAL A 99 44.61 7.68 16.41
C VAL A 99 44.10 6.25 16.22
N LYS A 100 44.62 5.48 15.25
CA LYS A 100 44.30 4.05 15.10
C LYS A 100 44.59 3.28 16.39
N VAL A 101 45.79 3.46 16.95
CA VAL A 101 46.21 2.79 18.20
C VAL A 101 45.33 3.20 19.38
N TRP A 102 45.01 4.48 19.51
CA TRP A 102 44.15 4.96 20.58
C TRP A 102 42.72 4.36 20.48
N LEU A 103 42.11 4.38 19.30
CA LEU A 103 40.79 3.79 19.07
C LEU A 103 40.77 2.29 19.37
N GLU A 104 41.83 1.57 19.00
CA GLU A 104 41.98 0.14 19.32
C GLU A 104 42.04 -0.10 20.84
N VAL A 105 42.82 0.71 21.56
CA VAL A 105 42.89 0.62 23.03
C VAL A 105 41.54 0.91 23.68
N VAL A 106 40.82 1.94 23.22
CA VAL A 106 39.47 2.28 23.73
C VAL A 106 38.49 1.16 23.43
N GLN A 107 38.47 0.64 22.20
CA GLN A 107 37.62 -0.47 21.79
C GLN A 107 37.89 -1.73 22.64
N ARG A 108 39.16 -2.03 22.94
CA ARG A 108 39.51 -3.16 23.82
C ARG A 108 38.99 -2.95 25.23
N ARG A 109 39.15 -1.75 25.80
CA ARG A 109 38.62 -1.41 27.14
C ARG A 109 37.10 -1.52 27.20
N MET A 110 36.38 -1.05 26.16
CA MET A 110 34.93 -1.22 26.07
C MET A 110 34.53 -2.70 26.03
N ASN A 111 35.22 -3.52 25.23
CA ASN A 111 34.99 -4.97 25.20
C ASN A 111 35.25 -5.64 26.56
N GLU A 112 36.30 -5.25 27.28
CA GLU A 112 36.56 -5.74 28.63
C GLU A 112 35.43 -5.38 29.60
N VAL A 113 34.93 -4.15 29.56
CA VAL A 113 33.77 -3.73 30.38
C VAL A 113 32.55 -4.55 30.01
N PHE A 114 32.27 -4.76 28.72
CA PHE A 114 31.15 -5.58 28.27
C PHE A 114 31.25 -7.02 28.76
N ASN A 115 32.44 -7.64 28.67
CA ASN A 115 32.69 -9.00 29.14
C ASN A 115 32.60 -9.14 30.66
N LYS A 116 33.04 -8.13 31.42
CA LYS A 116 32.95 -8.11 32.90
C LYS A 116 31.56 -7.77 33.41
N SER A 117 30.76 -7.06 32.61
CA SER A 117 29.41 -6.65 32.95
C SER A 117 28.38 -7.75 32.71
N ASN A 118 27.14 -7.50 33.13
CA ASN A 118 26.02 -8.39 32.85
C ASN A 118 25.48 -8.30 31.40
N LEU A 119 26.17 -7.59 30.49
CA LEU A 119 25.66 -7.30 29.16
C LEU A 119 25.34 -8.58 28.38
N TYR A 120 26.29 -9.52 28.26
CA TYR A 120 26.10 -10.72 27.45
C TYR A 120 25.11 -11.72 28.04
N GLN A 121 24.78 -11.62 29.33
CA GLN A 121 23.67 -12.37 29.93
C GLN A 121 22.33 -11.66 29.73
N SER A 122 22.32 -10.33 29.64
CA SER A 122 21.11 -9.50 29.46
C SER A 122 20.65 -9.45 28.00
N LEU A 123 21.59 -9.43 27.03
CA LEU A 123 21.31 -9.31 25.60
C LEU A 123 20.38 -10.42 25.07
N PRO A 124 20.59 -11.72 25.38
CA PRO A 124 19.65 -12.77 24.98
C PRO A 124 18.24 -12.55 25.52
N VAL A 125 18.07 -12.07 26.75
CA VAL A 125 16.73 -11.77 27.33
C VAL A 125 16.05 -10.61 26.59
N MET A 126 16.84 -9.61 26.19
CA MET A 126 16.36 -8.50 25.37
C MET A 126 15.97 -8.96 23.96
N TYR A 127 16.82 -9.73 23.27
CA TYR A 127 16.52 -10.29 21.95
C TYR A 127 15.30 -11.20 21.97
N ALA A 128 15.21 -12.06 22.99
CA ALA A 128 14.04 -12.87 23.28
C ALA A 128 12.76 -12.03 23.34
N SER A 129 12.79 -10.89 24.03
CA SER A 129 11.64 -10.00 24.20
C SER A 129 11.32 -9.22 22.92
N LEU A 130 12.34 -8.72 22.23
CA LEU A 130 12.19 -8.04 20.93
C LEU A 130 11.57 -8.96 19.88
N GLY A 131 12.06 -10.19 19.78
CA GLY A 131 11.54 -11.20 18.87
C GLY A 131 10.14 -11.70 19.25
N THR A 132 9.70 -11.55 20.50
CA THR A 132 8.35 -11.96 20.93
C THR A 132 7.36 -10.82 20.77
N PHE A 133 7.62 -9.68 21.40
CA PHE A 133 6.67 -8.57 21.54
C PHE A 133 6.81 -7.47 20.48
N GLY A 134 7.97 -7.43 19.80
CA GLY A 134 8.30 -6.41 18.81
C GLY A 134 7.81 -6.73 17.39
N ILE A 135 7.40 -7.97 17.10
CA ILE A 135 7.05 -8.41 15.74
C ILE A 135 5.95 -7.53 15.13
N ALA A 136 4.88 -7.25 15.88
CA ALA A 136 3.77 -6.43 15.36
C ALA A 136 4.25 -5.04 14.91
N ARG A 137 5.01 -4.35 15.78
CA ARG A 137 5.55 -3.01 15.52
C ARG A 137 6.60 -3.04 14.40
N TRP A 138 7.45 -4.06 14.38
CA TRP A 138 8.46 -4.26 13.36
C TRP A 138 7.83 -4.52 12.00
N SER A 139 6.86 -5.43 11.91
CA SER A 139 6.14 -5.75 10.68
C SER A 139 5.35 -4.55 10.16
N ASP A 140 4.68 -3.78 11.04
CA ASP A 140 4.03 -2.52 10.66
C ASP A 140 5.04 -1.50 10.11
N ASN A 141 6.17 -1.31 10.80
CA ASN A 141 7.20 -0.37 10.38
C ASN A 141 7.83 -0.76 9.05
N ILE A 142 8.16 -2.04 8.83
CA ILE A 142 8.74 -2.50 7.57
C ILE A 142 7.73 -2.40 6.44
N ARG A 143 6.46 -2.75 6.64
CA ARG A 143 5.45 -2.57 5.60
C ARG A 143 5.32 -1.11 5.19
N ASN A 144 5.25 -0.19 6.15
CA ASN A 144 5.22 1.25 5.86
C ASN A 144 6.50 1.70 5.15
N TRP A 145 7.66 1.21 5.59
CA TRP A 145 8.94 1.50 4.95
C TRP A 145 8.97 1.03 3.49
N MET A 146 8.51 -0.19 3.23
CA MET A 146 8.43 -0.71 1.87
C MET A 146 7.41 0.02 1.01
N VAL A 147 6.29 0.47 1.57
CA VAL A 147 5.37 1.36 0.85
C VAL A 147 6.12 2.62 0.40
N SER A 148 6.91 3.22 1.30
CA SER A 148 7.70 4.42 0.98
C SER A 148 8.82 4.19 -0.03
N SER A 149 9.42 3.00 -0.08
CA SER A 149 10.53 2.71 -1.02
C SER A 149 10.09 2.05 -2.32
N ARG A 150 8.88 1.46 -2.38
CA ARG A 150 8.41 0.67 -3.54
C ARG A 150 7.25 1.32 -4.31
N LEU A 151 6.48 2.24 -3.72
CA LEU A 151 5.31 2.84 -4.38
C LEU A 151 5.51 4.25 -4.95
N GLY A 152 6.74 4.79 -5.02
CA GLY A 152 6.98 6.12 -5.60
C GLY A 152 6.57 6.26 -7.07
N SER A 153 6.58 5.16 -7.85
CA SER A 153 6.15 5.13 -9.25
C SER A 153 4.70 4.66 -9.43
N ALA A 154 3.93 4.48 -8.35
CA ALA A 154 2.60 3.88 -8.42
C ALA A 154 1.58 4.72 -9.23
N LEU A 155 1.79 6.04 -9.35
CA LEU A 155 0.97 6.89 -10.23
C LEU A 155 0.99 6.41 -11.69
N LEU A 156 2.16 6.00 -12.19
CA LEU A 156 2.26 5.51 -13.57
C LEU A 156 1.51 4.21 -13.78
N ALA A 157 1.37 3.39 -12.74
CA ALA A 157 0.57 2.17 -12.78
C ALA A 157 -0.94 2.46 -12.72
N SER A 158 -1.37 3.50 -12.00
CA SER A 158 -2.80 3.84 -11.89
C SER A 158 -3.43 4.38 -13.18
N PHE A 159 -2.68 4.52 -14.28
CA PHE A 159 -3.27 4.76 -15.60
C PHE A 159 -4.10 3.57 -16.08
N SER A 160 -3.82 2.34 -15.64
CA SER A 160 -4.69 1.19 -15.92
C SER A 160 -6.09 1.34 -15.30
N ASP A 161 -6.21 2.11 -14.22
CA ASP A 161 -7.47 2.35 -13.51
C ASP A 161 -8.43 3.25 -14.32
N LEU A 162 -7.93 3.93 -15.35
CA LEU A 162 -8.80 4.62 -16.31
C LEU A 162 -9.67 3.61 -17.07
N GLY A 163 -9.16 2.40 -17.32
CA GLY A 163 -9.89 1.36 -18.04
C GLY A 163 -11.08 0.88 -17.23
N THR A 164 -10.87 0.66 -15.93
CA THR A 164 -11.94 0.29 -15.00
C THR A 164 -12.97 1.40 -14.85
N MET A 165 -12.51 2.65 -14.82
CA MET A 165 -13.37 3.82 -14.74
C MET A 165 -14.27 3.95 -15.98
N TYR A 166 -13.69 3.94 -17.18
CA TYR A 166 -14.45 4.08 -18.43
C TYR A 166 -15.33 2.86 -18.73
N LEU A 167 -14.89 1.66 -18.37
CA LEU A 167 -15.74 0.47 -18.46
C LEU A 167 -16.95 0.58 -17.51
N SER A 168 -16.74 1.03 -16.28
CA SER A 168 -17.82 1.23 -15.31
C SER A 168 -18.80 2.30 -15.78
N ALA A 169 -18.28 3.44 -16.26
CA ALA A 169 -19.07 4.51 -16.85
C ALA A 169 -19.94 4.03 -18.02
N LYS A 170 -19.43 3.10 -18.85
CA LYS A 170 -20.20 2.53 -19.96
C LYS A 170 -21.35 1.65 -19.46
N VAL A 171 -21.14 0.89 -18.39
CA VAL A 171 -22.18 0.04 -17.80
C VAL A 171 -23.25 0.86 -17.09
N THR A 172 -22.89 1.97 -16.47
CA THR A 172 -23.84 2.89 -15.82
C THR A 172 -24.35 3.99 -16.74
N ASN A 173 -24.15 3.86 -18.06
CA ASN A 173 -24.59 4.82 -19.09
C ASN A 173 -24.19 6.29 -18.83
N LEU A 174 -23.01 6.53 -18.25
CA LEU A 174 -22.55 7.88 -17.98
C LEU A 174 -22.11 8.60 -19.26
N PRO A 175 -22.38 9.92 -19.37
CA PRO A 175 -21.93 10.74 -20.48
C PRO A 175 -20.40 10.87 -20.46
N MET A 176 -19.71 10.13 -21.35
CA MET A 176 -18.24 10.05 -21.41
C MET A 176 -17.57 11.41 -21.58
N ASN A 177 -18.13 12.27 -22.42
CA ASN A 177 -17.59 13.62 -22.65
C ASN A 177 -17.66 14.47 -21.37
N GLN A 178 -18.74 14.32 -20.60
CA GLN A 178 -18.89 15.01 -19.33
C GLN A 178 -17.97 14.42 -18.25
N LEU A 179 -17.81 13.09 -18.22
CA LEU A 179 -16.84 12.44 -17.34
C LEU A 179 -15.41 12.94 -17.60
N PHE A 180 -15.01 13.00 -18.87
CA PHE A 180 -13.71 13.51 -19.26
C PHE A 180 -13.53 14.99 -18.89
N ARG A 181 -14.54 15.83 -19.13
CA ARG A 181 -14.51 17.24 -18.70
C ARG A 181 -14.37 17.37 -17.19
N ASN A 182 -15.18 16.63 -16.42
CA ASN A 182 -15.12 16.62 -14.97
C ASN A 182 -13.76 16.10 -14.46
N GLN A 183 -13.13 15.15 -15.16
CA GLN A 183 -11.77 14.68 -14.85
C GLN A 183 -10.74 15.80 -15.02
N LEU A 184 -10.77 16.53 -16.14
CA LEU A 184 -9.88 17.68 -16.35
C LEU A 184 -10.09 18.78 -15.30
N GLU A 185 -11.33 19.05 -14.92
CA GLU A 185 -11.64 20.02 -13.88
C GLU A 185 -11.15 19.60 -12.50
N ALA A 186 -11.35 18.33 -12.14
CA ALA A 186 -10.95 17.76 -10.86
C ALA A 186 -9.43 17.64 -10.72
N MET A 187 -8.72 17.49 -11.84
CA MET A 187 -7.25 17.47 -11.89
C MET A 187 -6.62 18.85 -11.77
N ASN A 188 -7.36 19.94 -12.01
CA ASN A 188 -6.83 21.29 -11.86
C ASN A 188 -6.70 21.66 -10.36
N PRO A 189 -5.48 21.75 -9.81
CA PRO A 189 -5.28 22.02 -8.38
C PRO A 189 -5.73 23.43 -7.95
N THR A 190 -5.86 24.36 -8.91
CA THR A 190 -6.28 25.74 -8.63
C THR A 190 -7.80 25.89 -8.52
N ASN A 191 -8.58 24.89 -8.96
CA ASN A 191 -10.03 24.94 -8.98
C ASN A 191 -10.63 24.62 -7.60
N ARG A 192 -10.49 25.55 -6.65
CA ARG A 192 -11.03 25.40 -5.29
C ARG A 192 -12.55 25.28 -5.26
N THR A 193 -13.24 25.85 -6.24
CA THR A 193 -14.71 25.87 -6.32
C THR A 193 -15.28 24.51 -6.68
N GLU A 194 -14.70 23.79 -7.64
CA GLU A 194 -15.07 22.39 -7.91
C GLU A 194 -14.81 21.52 -6.68
N LEU A 195 -13.62 21.64 -6.09
CA LEU A 195 -13.24 20.86 -4.90
C LEU A 195 -14.22 21.11 -3.74
N ALA A 196 -14.58 22.37 -3.46
CA ALA A 196 -15.52 22.71 -2.40
C ALA A 196 -16.92 22.11 -2.64
N ARG A 197 -17.40 22.11 -3.89
CA ARG A 197 -18.72 21.56 -4.26
C ARG A 197 -18.74 20.04 -4.18
N ALA A 198 -17.76 19.36 -4.78
CA ALA A 198 -17.63 17.91 -4.69
C ALA A 198 -17.56 17.46 -3.23
N ARG A 199 -16.80 18.18 -2.40
CA ARG A 199 -16.70 17.89 -0.97
C ARG A 199 -18.00 18.08 -0.22
N ARG A 200 -18.75 19.15 -0.53
CA ARG A 200 -20.06 19.40 0.07
C ARG A 200 -21.08 18.31 -0.30
N ALA A 201 -20.98 17.78 -1.52
CA ALA A 201 -21.79 16.63 -1.95
C ALA A 201 -21.34 15.29 -1.35
N GLY A 202 -20.36 15.27 -0.44
CA GLY A 202 -19.88 14.05 0.21
C GLY A 202 -18.97 13.18 -0.67
N LEU A 203 -18.46 13.71 -1.78
CA LEU A 203 -17.57 12.98 -2.67
C LEU A 203 -16.12 13.02 -2.17
N ALA A 204 -15.44 11.87 -2.20
CA ALA A 204 -14.04 11.69 -1.80
C ALA A 204 -13.74 12.19 -0.37
N MET A 205 -14.67 11.97 0.57
CA MET A 205 -14.50 12.33 1.98
C MET A 205 -13.44 11.49 2.69
N GLU A 206 -13.06 10.32 2.15
CA GLU A 206 -12.08 9.43 2.76
C GLU A 206 -10.69 10.07 2.83
N SER A 207 -10.33 10.90 1.83
CA SER A 207 -9.05 11.61 1.83
C SER A 207 -8.99 12.66 2.95
N GLN A 208 -10.12 13.32 3.24
CA GLN A 208 -10.25 14.27 4.34
C GLN A 208 -10.27 13.58 5.71
N LEU A 209 -11.15 12.60 5.91
CA LEU A 209 -11.24 11.82 7.15
C LEU A 209 -9.89 11.17 7.47
N GLY A 210 -9.22 10.62 6.45
CA GLY A 210 -7.87 10.07 6.56
C GLY A 210 -6.82 11.13 6.91
N SER A 211 -6.93 12.35 6.37
CA SER A 211 -5.99 13.44 6.68
C SER A 211 -6.18 14.04 8.07
N VAL A 212 -7.41 14.12 8.58
CA VAL A 212 -7.71 14.57 9.95
C VAL A 212 -7.23 13.55 10.97
N ASN A 213 -7.56 12.28 10.75
CA ASN A 213 -7.08 11.19 11.62
C ASN A 213 -5.55 11.09 11.59
N ARG A 214 -4.93 11.36 10.43
CA ARG A 214 -3.47 11.37 10.27
C ARG A 214 -2.80 12.59 10.86
N TRP A 215 -3.35 13.80 10.73
CA TRP A 215 -2.83 15.00 11.39
C TRP A 215 -2.88 14.85 12.91
N ALA A 216 -3.97 14.28 13.44
CA ALA A 216 -4.08 13.94 14.85
C ALA A 216 -3.00 12.93 15.27
N MET A 217 -2.80 11.84 14.51
CA MET A 217 -1.81 10.81 14.86
C MET A 217 -0.34 11.24 14.63
N ASP A 218 -0.03 11.98 13.57
CA ASP A 218 1.33 12.42 13.22
C ASP A 218 1.84 13.49 14.22
N ASN A 219 0.94 14.28 14.81
CA ASN A 219 1.28 15.23 15.88
C ASN A 219 1.28 14.60 17.29
N MET A 220 0.85 13.34 17.43
CA MET A 220 0.62 12.69 18.73
C MET A 220 1.47 11.43 18.97
N GLY A 221 2.20 10.92 17.97
CA GLY A 221 3.19 9.85 18.13
C GLY A 221 4.10 9.65 16.90
N PRO A 222 5.45 9.65 17.03
CA PRO A 222 6.33 9.65 15.86
C PRO A 222 6.58 8.23 15.31
N SER A 223 5.93 7.90 14.18
CA SER A 223 6.35 6.78 13.33
C SER A 223 6.92 7.33 12.02
N VAL A 224 8.27 7.44 11.95
CA VAL A 224 8.99 7.92 10.76
C VAL A 224 8.64 7.10 9.52
N SER A 225 8.45 5.78 9.67
CA SER A 225 8.06 4.89 8.57
C SER A 225 6.67 5.22 8.00
N ARG A 226 5.69 5.51 8.87
CA ARG A 226 4.33 5.90 8.45
C ARG A 226 4.30 7.29 7.83
N TRP A 227 5.08 8.23 8.37
CA TRP A 227 5.26 9.55 7.78
C TRP A 227 5.89 9.44 6.39
N ALA A 228 6.98 8.70 6.24
CA ALA A 228 7.68 8.51 4.96
C ALA A 228 6.76 7.86 3.92
N ALA A 229 6.01 6.82 4.29
CA ALA A 229 5.00 6.21 3.44
C ALA A 229 3.98 7.24 2.93
N THR A 230 3.44 8.06 3.83
CA THR A 230 2.49 9.11 3.48
C THR A 230 3.12 10.18 2.59
N ALA A 231 4.32 10.63 2.93
CA ALA A 231 5.04 11.67 2.19
C ALA A 231 5.31 11.22 0.76
N VAL A 232 5.80 10.00 0.55
CA VAL A 232 6.03 9.44 -0.79
C VAL A 232 4.73 9.28 -1.58
N MET A 233 3.66 8.80 -0.96
CA MET A 233 2.35 8.65 -1.63
C MET A 233 1.70 10.00 -2.02
N ARG A 234 2.05 11.08 -1.33
CA ARG A 234 1.67 12.44 -1.69
C ARG A 234 2.59 12.99 -2.79
N ALA A 235 3.90 12.88 -2.59
CA ALA A 235 4.91 13.37 -3.52
C ALA A 235 4.84 12.69 -4.90
N SER A 236 4.41 11.42 -4.95
CA SER A 236 4.20 10.70 -6.21
C SER A 236 3.00 11.23 -7.01
N GLY A 237 2.10 11.99 -6.40
CA GLY A 237 0.86 12.49 -7.01
C GLY A 237 -0.31 11.50 -7.00
N LEU A 238 -0.09 10.25 -6.58
CA LEU A 238 -1.11 9.20 -6.63
C LEU A 238 -2.36 9.53 -5.82
N THR A 239 -2.19 10.12 -4.63
CA THR A 239 -3.35 10.50 -3.78
C THR A 239 -4.23 11.54 -4.48
N ALA A 240 -3.62 12.56 -5.09
CA ALA A 240 -4.35 13.61 -5.81
C ALA A 240 -5.01 13.07 -7.08
N TRP A 241 -4.32 12.18 -7.79
CA TRP A 241 -4.84 11.49 -8.96
C TRP A 241 -6.10 10.69 -8.62
N SER A 242 -6.03 9.75 -7.67
CA SER A 242 -7.18 8.92 -7.30
C SER A 242 -8.36 9.76 -6.77
N ASP A 243 -8.09 10.76 -5.93
CA ASP A 243 -9.12 11.66 -5.39
C ASP A 243 -9.83 12.44 -6.51
N ALA A 244 -9.08 12.98 -7.48
CA ALA A 244 -9.65 13.67 -8.64
C ALA A 244 -10.56 12.77 -9.47
N HIS A 245 -10.16 11.53 -9.71
CA HIS A 245 -10.97 10.57 -10.48
C HIS A 245 -12.24 10.16 -9.73
N LYS A 246 -12.15 9.94 -8.41
CA LYS A 246 -13.32 9.66 -7.57
C LYS A 246 -14.33 10.81 -7.59
N ARG A 247 -13.84 12.05 -7.47
CA ARG A 247 -14.68 13.25 -7.57
C ARG A 247 -15.30 13.38 -8.95
N ALA A 248 -14.51 13.28 -10.03
CA ALA A 248 -15.00 13.39 -11.39
C ALA A 248 -16.09 12.36 -11.74
N TYR A 249 -15.88 11.11 -11.32
CA TYR A 249 -16.88 10.06 -11.52
C TYR A 249 -18.13 10.32 -10.69
N GLY A 250 -17.97 10.68 -9.41
CA GLY A 250 -19.08 10.97 -8.52
C GLY A 250 -19.93 12.15 -8.97
N VAL A 251 -19.30 13.24 -9.43
CA VAL A 251 -19.99 14.42 -9.98
C VAL A 251 -20.77 14.03 -11.23
N THR A 252 -20.15 13.31 -12.16
CA THR A 252 -20.84 12.84 -13.37
C THR A 252 -22.02 11.92 -13.04
N MET A 253 -21.85 11.02 -12.07
CA MET A 253 -22.92 10.13 -11.62
C MET A 253 -24.08 10.89 -10.98
N MET A 254 -23.80 11.87 -10.11
CA MET A 254 -24.85 12.70 -9.49
C MET A 254 -25.61 13.54 -10.52
N GLY A 255 -24.92 14.10 -11.52
CA GLY A 255 -25.56 14.83 -12.61
C GLY A 255 -26.41 13.92 -13.50
N SER A 256 -25.88 12.74 -13.84
CA SER A 256 -26.60 11.74 -14.64
C SER A 256 -27.82 11.20 -13.90
N LEU A 257 -27.70 10.89 -12.60
CA LEU A 257 -28.84 10.48 -11.78
C LEU A 257 -29.92 11.56 -11.72
N GLY A 258 -29.55 12.82 -11.57
CA GLY A 258 -30.54 13.91 -11.60
C GLY A 258 -31.23 14.03 -12.96
N GLU A 259 -30.51 13.91 -14.07
CA GLU A 259 -31.12 13.89 -15.41
C GLU A 259 -32.13 12.73 -15.54
N VAL A 260 -31.75 11.54 -15.10
CA VAL A 260 -32.60 10.34 -15.14
C VAL A 260 -33.83 10.51 -14.25
N VAL A 261 -33.67 11.02 -13.02
CA VAL A 261 -34.77 11.26 -12.08
C VAL A 261 -35.79 12.27 -12.63
N ASN A 262 -35.33 13.30 -13.35
CA ASN A 262 -36.20 14.30 -13.96
C ASN A 262 -36.97 13.75 -15.17
N ARG A 263 -36.30 13.02 -16.06
CA ARG A 263 -36.90 12.56 -17.32
C ARG A 263 -37.82 11.35 -17.15
N THR A 264 -37.59 10.55 -16.11
CA THR A 264 -38.29 9.28 -15.93
C THR A 264 -39.45 9.41 -14.92
N PRO A 265 -40.66 8.94 -15.25
CA PRO A 265 -41.82 9.06 -14.36
C PRO A 265 -41.66 8.26 -13.07
N ASP A 266 -41.20 7.01 -13.17
CA ASP A 266 -41.14 6.03 -12.08
C ASP A 266 -39.92 5.11 -12.20
N LEU A 267 -39.55 4.39 -11.13
CA LEU A 267 -38.35 3.56 -11.14
C LEU A 267 -38.41 2.44 -12.19
N LYS A 268 -39.60 1.88 -12.48
CA LYS A 268 -39.74 0.72 -13.38
C LYS A 268 -39.65 1.08 -14.87
N SER A 269 -39.83 2.35 -15.22
CA SER A 269 -39.67 2.84 -16.59
C SER A 269 -38.21 3.13 -16.97
N LEU A 270 -37.26 2.89 -16.07
CA LEU A 270 -35.83 2.91 -16.38
C LEU A 270 -35.44 1.79 -17.35
N SER A 271 -34.28 1.98 -18.00
CA SER A 271 -33.65 0.90 -18.77
C SER A 271 -33.42 -0.32 -17.88
N ASN A 272 -33.47 -1.53 -18.44
CA ASN A 272 -33.30 -2.77 -17.66
C ASN A 272 -32.00 -2.81 -16.86
N ASP A 273 -30.93 -2.20 -17.39
CA ASP A 273 -29.64 -2.14 -16.70
C ASP A 273 -29.62 -1.11 -15.57
N ASP A 274 -30.09 0.13 -15.80
CA ASP A 274 -30.13 1.16 -14.77
C ASP A 274 -31.09 0.78 -13.65
N PHE A 275 -32.27 0.26 -13.99
CA PHE A 275 -33.25 -0.26 -13.03
C PHE A 275 -32.63 -1.32 -12.11
N ARG A 276 -31.91 -2.28 -12.70
CA ARG A 276 -31.28 -3.38 -11.97
C ARG A 276 -30.17 -2.91 -11.05
N ILE A 277 -29.34 -1.95 -11.50
CA ILE A 277 -28.26 -1.37 -10.70
C ILE A 277 -28.84 -0.59 -9.52
N LEU A 278 -29.87 0.24 -9.73
CA LEU A 278 -30.47 0.99 -8.64
C LEU A 278 -31.22 0.08 -7.65
N LYS A 279 -31.93 -0.93 -8.16
CA LYS A 279 -32.63 -1.90 -7.32
C LYS A 279 -31.67 -2.77 -6.51
N SER A 280 -30.54 -3.20 -7.07
CA SER A 280 -29.52 -3.96 -6.32
C SER A 280 -28.90 -3.16 -5.17
N LYS A 281 -28.95 -1.82 -5.26
CA LYS A 281 -28.54 -0.87 -4.22
C LYS A 281 -29.62 -0.58 -3.18
N GLY A 282 -30.78 -1.24 -3.28
CA GLY A 282 -31.88 -1.11 -2.33
C GLY A 282 -32.69 0.19 -2.49
N ILE A 283 -32.63 0.82 -3.66
CA ILE A 283 -33.46 2.00 -3.99
C ILE A 283 -34.89 1.52 -4.25
N THR A 284 -35.84 2.13 -3.55
CA THR A 284 -37.27 1.85 -3.64
C THR A 284 -38.00 2.96 -4.38
N ASP A 285 -39.27 2.71 -4.75
CA ASP A 285 -40.13 3.72 -5.35
C ASP A 285 -40.32 4.95 -4.42
N THR A 286 -40.31 4.75 -3.09
CA THR A 286 -40.36 5.85 -2.12
C THR A 286 -39.14 6.74 -2.22
N ASP A 287 -37.93 6.15 -2.27
CA ASP A 287 -36.70 6.92 -2.38
C ASP A 287 -36.66 7.70 -3.70
N TRP A 288 -37.09 7.06 -4.79
CA TRP A 288 -37.16 7.69 -6.12
C TRP A 288 -38.09 8.90 -6.13
N ASN A 289 -39.27 8.79 -5.52
CA ASN A 289 -40.22 9.89 -5.41
C ASN A 289 -39.65 11.05 -4.59
N VAL A 290 -38.91 10.77 -3.51
CA VAL A 290 -38.21 11.81 -2.73
C VAL A 290 -37.13 12.49 -3.58
N TRP A 291 -36.36 11.74 -4.37
CA TRP A 291 -35.35 12.32 -5.27
C TRP A 291 -35.96 13.22 -6.33
N LYS A 292 -37.17 12.90 -6.84
CA LYS A 292 -37.90 13.77 -7.78
C LYS A 292 -38.35 15.09 -7.16
N MET A 293 -38.60 15.11 -5.85
CA MET A 293 -38.96 16.33 -5.12
C MET A 293 -37.75 17.23 -4.85
N ALA A 294 -36.52 16.70 -4.97
CA ALA A 294 -35.31 17.46 -4.73
C ALA A 294 -35.09 18.50 -5.83
N GLN A 295 -34.90 19.76 -5.42
CA GLN A 295 -34.53 20.82 -6.35
C GLN A 295 -33.07 20.67 -6.75
N GLN A 296 -32.85 20.18 -7.98
CA GLN A 296 -31.52 19.97 -8.55
C GLN A 296 -30.73 21.27 -8.67
N GLU A 297 -29.42 21.14 -8.57
CA GLU A 297 -28.49 22.26 -8.63
C GLU A 297 -27.80 22.35 -9.99
N ASP A 298 -27.48 23.58 -10.41
CA ASP A 298 -26.61 23.82 -11.55
C ASP A 298 -25.20 24.17 -11.07
N TRP A 299 -24.24 23.30 -11.39
CA TRP A 299 -22.83 23.47 -11.10
C TRP A 299 -22.04 24.02 -12.30
N GLY A 300 -22.73 24.34 -13.40
CA GLY A 300 -22.16 24.85 -14.63
C GLY A 300 -21.31 23.83 -15.39
N LYS A 301 -20.81 24.26 -16.56
CA LYS A 301 -19.94 23.48 -17.45
C LYS A 301 -20.51 22.10 -17.86
N GLY A 302 -21.83 22.00 -17.94
CA GLY A 302 -22.56 20.80 -18.33
C GLY A 302 -23.09 19.97 -17.15
N ASN A 303 -22.81 20.37 -15.90
CA ASN A 303 -23.34 19.73 -14.70
C ASN A 303 -24.60 20.48 -14.21
N ASN A 304 -25.66 20.48 -15.02
CA ASN A 304 -26.83 21.34 -14.81
C ASN A 304 -27.96 20.67 -14.01
N THR A 305 -27.87 19.36 -13.79
CA THR A 305 -28.93 18.51 -13.21
C THR A 305 -28.42 17.79 -11.97
N MET A 306 -27.69 18.48 -11.10
CA MET A 306 -27.02 17.83 -9.97
C MET A 306 -28.04 17.42 -8.90
N LEU A 307 -28.18 16.12 -8.70
CA LEU A 307 -28.88 15.55 -7.56
C LEU A 307 -27.86 15.34 -6.42
N THR A 308 -27.93 16.20 -5.40
CA THR A 308 -26.96 16.24 -4.29
C THR A 308 -27.61 15.84 -2.96
N PRO A 309 -26.83 15.39 -1.96
CA PRO A 309 -27.34 15.22 -0.59
C PRO A 309 -28.03 16.48 -0.03
N GLU A 310 -27.48 17.66 -0.31
CA GLU A 310 -28.02 18.94 0.14
C GLU A 310 -29.40 19.22 -0.50
N SER A 311 -29.53 18.96 -1.81
CA SER A 311 -30.79 19.14 -2.54
C SER A 311 -31.94 18.30 -1.96
N ILE A 312 -31.65 17.09 -1.48
CA ILE A 312 -32.64 16.21 -0.81
C ILE A 312 -32.96 16.74 0.58
N MET A 313 -31.96 17.13 1.36
CA MET A 313 -32.17 17.62 2.72
C MET A 313 -32.95 18.94 2.76
N ARG A 314 -32.85 19.76 1.70
CA ARG A 314 -33.57 21.03 1.52
C ARG A 314 -35.05 20.87 1.17
N ILE A 315 -35.53 19.66 0.86
CA ILE A 315 -36.95 19.43 0.55
C ILE A 315 -37.81 19.89 1.76
N PRO A 316 -38.85 20.73 1.54
CA PRO A 316 -39.75 21.16 2.59
C PRO A 316 -40.43 19.96 3.28
N ASP A 317 -40.55 19.99 4.60
CA ASP A 317 -41.08 18.87 5.37
C ASP A 317 -42.53 18.52 4.98
N SER A 318 -43.33 19.53 4.61
CA SER A 318 -44.70 19.35 4.13
C SER A 318 -44.80 18.51 2.86
N ALA A 319 -43.78 18.53 2.01
CA ALA A 319 -43.76 17.77 0.76
C ALA A 319 -43.57 16.26 0.99
N VAL A 320 -42.88 15.85 2.06
CA VAL A 320 -42.55 14.44 2.34
C VAL A 320 -43.35 13.84 3.50
N GLN A 321 -44.14 14.65 4.21
CA GLN A 321 -44.89 14.23 5.40
C GLN A 321 -45.83 13.03 5.13
N HIS A 322 -46.39 12.95 3.92
CA HIS A 322 -47.25 11.83 3.50
C HIS A 322 -46.51 10.50 3.33
N LEU A 323 -45.17 10.52 3.26
CA LEU A 323 -44.30 9.34 3.14
C LEU A 323 -43.77 8.86 4.50
N GLY A 324 -43.96 9.64 5.57
CA GLY A 324 -43.50 9.33 6.92
C GLY A 324 -42.89 10.54 7.63
N ALA A 325 -42.13 10.29 8.70
CA ALA A 325 -41.41 11.33 9.43
C ALA A 325 -40.40 12.05 8.50
N PRO A 326 -40.55 13.37 8.23
CA PRO A 326 -39.78 14.09 7.21
C PRO A 326 -38.26 13.93 7.34
N GLU A 327 -37.73 14.04 8.55
CA GLU A 327 -36.30 13.90 8.84
C GLU A 327 -35.78 12.52 8.43
N ARG A 328 -36.48 11.45 8.82
CA ARG A 328 -36.10 10.07 8.51
C ARG A 328 -36.16 9.80 7.00
N VAL A 329 -37.25 10.21 6.35
CA VAL A 329 -37.45 9.99 4.91
C VAL A 329 -36.36 10.69 4.09
N LYS A 330 -36.08 11.97 4.39
CA LYS A 330 -35.01 12.73 3.71
C LYS A 330 -33.64 12.11 3.97
N PHE A 331 -33.35 11.74 5.21
CA PHE A 331 -32.07 11.15 5.58
C PHE A 331 -31.86 9.78 4.90
N GLU A 332 -32.86 8.91 4.87
CA GLU A 332 -32.77 7.60 4.21
C GLU A 332 -32.57 7.75 2.69
N ALA A 333 -33.32 8.63 2.04
CA ALA A 333 -33.19 8.91 0.60
C ALA A 333 -31.81 9.50 0.27
N MET A 334 -31.31 10.45 1.08
CA MET A 334 -29.97 11.02 0.95
C MET A 334 -28.88 9.97 1.15
N ARG A 335 -29.01 9.12 2.19
CA ARG A 335 -28.05 8.05 2.49
C ARG A 335 -27.97 7.05 1.34
N LYS A 336 -29.12 6.68 0.75
CA LYS A 336 -29.17 5.76 -0.40
C LYS A 336 -28.58 6.39 -1.66
N LEU A 337 -28.79 7.69 -1.89
CA LEU A 337 -28.14 8.40 -3.01
C LEU A 337 -26.62 8.33 -2.85
N LEU A 338 -26.11 8.73 -1.68
CA LEU A 338 -24.68 8.75 -1.43
C LEU A 338 -24.09 7.33 -1.47
N GLY A 339 -24.78 6.34 -0.88
CA GLY A 339 -24.38 4.93 -0.96
C GLY A 339 -24.33 4.41 -2.40
N ALA A 340 -25.33 4.75 -3.22
CA ALA A 340 -25.39 4.33 -4.62
C ALA A 340 -24.24 4.93 -5.44
N VAL A 341 -23.98 6.23 -5.28
CA VAL A 341 -22.90 6.95 -5.96
C VAL A 341 -21.53 6.46 -5.49
N THR A 342 -21.30 6.36 -4.18
CA THR A 342 -20.00 5.95 -3.62
C THR A 342 -19.65 4.52 -4.00
N GLU A 343 -20.61 3.60 -4.02
CA GLU A 343 -20.35 2.22 -4.46
C GLU A 343 -19.98 2.15 -5.95
N GLU A 344 -20.59 2.98 -6.82
CA GLU A 344 -20.20 3.05 -8.24
C GLU A 344 -18.86 3.78 -8.45
N VAL A 345 -18.58 4.82 -7.67
CA VAL A 345 -17.26 5.49 -7.65
C VAL A 345 -16.16 4.51 -7.25
N ASP A 346 -16.42 3.69 -6.23
CA ASP A 346 -15.49 2.67 -5.75
C ASP A 346 -15.34 1.53 -6.77
N MET A 347 -16.39 1.17 -7.52
CA MET A 347 -16.26 0.26 -8.66
C MET A 347 -15.35 0.83 -9.75
N ALA A 348 -15.46 2.12 -10.04
CA ALA A 348 -14.74 2.80 -11.11
C ALA A 348 -13.26 3.08 -10.77
N VAL A 349 -13.02 3.60 -9.57
CA VAL A 349 -11.69 3.92 -9.03
C VAL A 349 -11.47 3.09 -7.78
N ILE A 350 -10.82 1.95 -7.98
CA ILE A 350 -10.81 0.86 -7.01
C ILE A 350 -9.93 1.20 -5.81
N THR A 351 -10.55 1.20 -4.64
CA THR A 351 -9.85 1.22 -3.34
C THR A 351 -10.23 -0.01 -2.54
N PRO A 352 -9.27 -0.76 -1.95
CA PRO A 352 -9.57 -1.93 -1.14
C PRO A 352 -10.51 -1.59 0.03
N GLY A 353 -11.72 -2.17 0.02
CA GLY A 353 -12.75 -1.94 1.02
C GLY A 353 -12.72 -2.99 2.14
N ALA A 354 -13.73 -2.95 3.02
CA ALA A 354 -13.82 -3.87 4.16
C ALA A 354 -13.90 -5.35 3.74
N ARG A 355 -14.59 -5.65 2.63
CA ARG A 355 -14.75 -7.01 2.09
C ARG A 355 -13.42 -7.58 1.60
N GLU A 356 -12.66 -6.79 0.84
CA GLU A 356 -11.34 -7.20 0.33
C GLU A 356 -10.32 -7.25 1.47
N GLN A 357 -10.44 -6.36 2.46
CA GLN A 357 -9.64 -6.42 3.67
C GLN A 357 -9.88 -7.72 4.46
N MET A 358 -11.10 -8.26 4.52
CA MET A 358 -11.39 -9.57 5.14
C MET A 358 -10.60 -10.71 4.48
N ILE A 359 -10.62 -10.79 3.16
CA ILE A 359 -9.90 -11.84 2.40
C ILE A 359 -8.38 -11.67 2.52
N THR A 360 -7.91 -10.43 2.60
CA THR A 360 -6.48 -10.11 2.70
C THR A 360 -5.95 -10.06 4.14
N GLY A 361 -6.77 -10.45 5.14
CA GLY A 361 -6.33 -10.68 6.52
C GLY A 361 -7.09 -9.94 7.62
N SER A 362 -8.25 -9.33 7.36
CA SER A 362 -9.15 -8.78 8.37
C SER A 362 -9.91 -9.93 9.02
N GLY A 363 -9.55 -10.24 10.27
CA GLY A 363 -9.98 -11.44 10.99
C GLY A 363 -8.80 -12.25 11.54
N ILE A 364 -7.59 -12.06 10.98
CA ILE A 364 -6.38 -12.65 11.56
C ILE A 364 -5.80 -11.65 12.56
N GLN A 365 -5.67 -12.06 13.83
CA GLN A 365 -5.21 -11.20 14.91
C GLN A 365 -3.86 -10.53 14.56
N ARG A 366 -3.78 -9.20 14.73
CA ARG A 366 -2.54 -8.42 14.54
C ARG A 366 -1.46 -8.90 15.51
N GLY A 367 -0.21 -8.89 15.05
CA GLY A 367 0.96 -9.33 15.79
C GLY A 367 1.17 -10.84 15.88
N THR A 368 0.19 -11.66 15.49
CA THR A 368 0.44 -13.10 15.32
C THR A 368 1.33 -13.35 14.11
N TRP A 369 2.22 -14.33 14.18
CA TRP A 369 3.09 -14.71 13.05
C TRP A 369 2.29 -14.98 11.77
N LYS A 370 1.17 -15.71 11.89
CA LYS A 370 0.24 -15.96 10.77
C LYS A 370 -0.32 -14.65 10.21
N GLY A 371 -0.82 -13.75 11.07
CA GLY A 371 -1.41 -12.49 10.65
C GLY A 371 -0.40 -11.52 10.02
N GLU A 372 0.79 -11.42 10.58
CA GLU A 372 1.84 -10.55 10.04
C GLU A 372 2.42 -11.08 8.73
N LEU A 373 2.53 -12.41 8.57
CA LEU A 373 2.90 -13.03 7.30
C LEU A 373 1.81 -12.82 6.24
N THR A 374 0.54 -13.07 6.57
CA THR A 374 -0.58 -12.85 5.64
C THR A 374 -0.61 -11.40 5.15
N ARG A 375 -0.51 -10.42 6.06
CA ARG A 375 -0.45 -8.98 5.69
C ARG A 375 0.76 -8.65 4.83
N SER A 376 1.88 -9.30 5.07
CA SER A 376 3.10 -9.11 4.28
C SER A 376 2.96 -9.68 2.87
N VAL A 377 2.33 -10.86 2.72
CA VAL A 377 2.01 -11.47 1.43
C VAL A 377 1.04 -10.61 0.63
N PHE A 378 0.01 -10.08 1.28
CA PHE A 378 -1.03 -9.30 0.61
C PHE A 378 -0.74 -7.81 0.45
N LEU A 379 0.39 -7.29 0.97
CA LEU A 379 0.71 -5.85 0.97
C LEU A 379 0.51 -5.18 -0.39
N PHE A 380 1.09 -5.74 -1.46
CA PHE A 380 0.94 -5.23 -2.83
C PHE A 380 -0.01 -6.05 -3.71
N LYS A 381 -0.64 -7.10 -3.16
CA LYS A 381 -1.62 -7.93 -3.87
C LYS A 381 -3.06 -7.51 -3.61
N SER A 382 -3.30 -6.75 -2.55
CA SER A 382 -4.65 -6.27 -2.17
C SER A 382 -5.34 -5.49 -3.29
N PHE A 383 -4.62 -4.61 -3.98
CA PHE A 383 -5.14 -3.81 -5.08
C PHE A 383 -5.60 -4.66 -6.29
N PRO A 384 -4.74 -5.47 -6.94
CA PRO A 384 -5.18 -6.29 -8.08
C PRO A 384 -6.25 -7.32 -7.70
N ILE A 385 -6.23 -7.85 -6.46
CA ILE A 385 -7.33 -8.70 -5.95
C ILE A 385 -8.64 -7.93 -5.93
N SER A 386 -8.63 -6.68 -5.44
CA SER A 386 -9.83 -5.83 -5.38
C SER A 386 -10.39 -5.55 -6.77
N VAL A 387 -9.50 -5.29 -7.73
CA VAL A 387 -9.85 -5.07 -9.15
C VAL A 387 -10.57 -6.30 -9.71
N VAL A 388 -9.95 -7.48 -9.59
CA VAL A 388 -10.54 -8.72 -10.09
C VAL A 388 -11.86 -9.03 -9.39
N MET A 389 -11.93 -8.96 -8.06
CA MET A 389 -13.14 -9.28 -7.31
C MET A 389 -14.34 -8.41 -7.69
N ARG A 390 -14.13 -7.11 -7.87
CA ARG A 390 -15.20 -6.16 -8.22
C ARG A 390 -15.70 -6.37 -9.64
N HIS A 391 -14.80 -6.38 -10.61
CA HIS A 391 -15.16 -6.61 -12.01
C HIS A 391 -15.69 -8.02 -12.25
N TRP A 392 -15.22 -9.02 -11.52
CA TRP A 392 -15.78 -10.37 -11.54
C TRP A 392 -17.20 -10.41 -11.00
N SER A 393 -17.45 -9.82 -9.82
CA SER A 393 -18.79 -9.75 -9.24
C SER A 393 -19.77 -9.06 -10.20
N ARG A 394 -19.31 -8.02 -10.91
CA ARG A 394 -20.11 -7.33 -11.93
C ARG A 394 -20.35 -8.19 -13.17
N ALA A 395 -19.32 -8.86 -13.69
CA ALA A 395 -19.43 -9.77 -14.83
C ALA A 395 -20.41 -10.92 -14.53
N MET A 396 -20.30 -11.54 -13.36
CA MET A 396 -21.19 -12.62 -12.94
C MET A 396 -22.63 -12.15 -12.76
N GLY A 397 -22.80 -10.90 -12.33
CA GLY A 397 -24.10 -10.25 -12.27
C GLY A 397 -24.73 -9.98 -13.63
N MET A 398 -24.01 -10.06 -14.76
CA MET A 398 -24.58 -9.79 -16.09
C MET A 398 -25.72 -10.78 -16.44
N PRO A 399 -26.82 -10.32 -17.08
CA PRO A 399 -28.01 -11.16 -17.31
C PRO A 399 -27.78 -12.30 -18.32
N SER A 400 -26.95 -12.06 -19.33
CA SER A 400 -26.69 -13.02 -20.40
C SER A 400 -25.24 -13.49 -20.38
N ALA A 401 -25.02 -14.75 -20.80
CA ALA A 401 -23.68 -15.31 -20.96
C ALA A 401 -22.84 -14.49 -21.97
N GLY A 402 -23.47 -14.01 -23.05
CA GLY A 402 -22.84 -13.12 -24.03
C GLY A 402 -22.42 -11.78 -23.42
N GLY A 403 -23.29 -11.14 -22.62
CA GLY A 403 -22.97 -9.89 -21.93
C GLY A 403 -21.84 -10.05 -20.91
N ARG A 404 -21.82 -11.19 -20.20
CA ARG A 404 -20.71 -11.55 -19.30
C ARG A 404 -19.39 -11.69 -20.05
N ALA A 405 -19.37 -12.45 -21.14
CA ALA A 405 -18.18 -12.64 -21.96
C ALA A 405 -17.69 -11.31 -22.57
N ALA A 406 -18.60 -10.49 -23.09
CA ALA A 406 -18.29 -9.17 -23.64
C ALA A 406 -17.70 -8.24 -22.58
N TYR A 407 -18.24 -8.23 -21.36
CA TYR A 407 -17.72 -7.41 -20.27
C TYR A 407 -16.30 -7.84 -19.86
N ILE A 408 -16.08 -9.14 -19.66
CA ILE A 408 -14.76 -9.69 -19.30
C ILE A 408 -13.74 -9.40 -20.41
N ALA A 409 -14.10 -9.64 -21.68
CA ALA A 409 -13.24 -9.36 -22.81
C ALA A 409 -12.87 -7.87 -22.89
N THR A 410 -13.85 -6.98 -22.73
CA THR A 410 -13.62 -5.52 -22.74
C THR A 410 -12.74 -5.09 -21.56
N PHE A 411 -12.97 -5.67 -20.38
CA PHE A 411 -12.16 -5.41 -19.20
C PHE A 411 -10.70 -5.82 -19.39
N ILE A 412 -10.45 -7.05 -19.86
CA ILE A 412 -9.10 -7.54 -20.15
C ILE A 412 -8.43 -6.68 -21.22
N ALA A 413 -9.12 -6.38 -22.33
CA ALA A 413 -8.57 -5.58 -23.41
C ALA A 413 -8.21 -4.15 -22.96
N SER A 414 -9.13 -3.47 -22.27
CA SER A 414 -8.93 -2.09 -21.80
C SER A 414 -7.81 -1.99 -20.76
N THR A 415 -7.78 -2.89 -19.78
CA THR A 415 -6.71 -2.92 -18.76
C THR A 415 -5.36 -3.31 -19.35
N THR A 416 -5.33 -4.16 -20.38
CA THR A 416 -4.09 -4.52 -21.09
C THR A 416 -3.53 -3.34 -21.89
N ILE A 417 -4.36 -2.63 -22.65
CA ILE A 417 -3.93 -1.44 -23.43
C ILE A 417 -3.39 -0.36 -22.49
N LEU A 418 -4.10 -0.09 -21.39
CA LEU A 418 -3.62 0.91 -20.42
C LEU A 418 -2.46 0.39 -19.56
N GLY A 419 -2.36 -0.91 -19.36
CA GLY A 419 -1.18 -1.57 -18.80
C GLY A 419 0.06 -1.40 -19.69
N ALA A 420 -0.11 -1.46 -21.01
CA ALA A 420 0.93 -1.19 -21.99
C ALA A 420 1.39 0.28 -21.91
N LEU A 421 0.44 1.23 -21.86
CA LEU A 421 0.76 2.65 -21.63
C LEU A 421 1.53 2.84 -20.32
N SER A 422 1.03 2.25 -19.23
CA SER A 422 1.66 2.31 -17.91
C SER A 422 3.07 1.72 -17.93
N GLN A 423 3.30 0.64 -18.71
CA GLN A 423 4.62 0.03 -18.89
C GLN A 423 5.56 0.97 -19.61
N GLN A 424 5.15 1.54 -20.74
CA GLN A 424 5.96 2.47 -21.52
C GLN A 424 6.31 3.73 -20.73
N LEU A 425 5.36 4.35 -20.04
CA LEU A 425 5.60 5.52 -19.19
C LEU A 425 6.63 5.22 -18.10
N ASN A 426 6.56 4.04 -17.49
CA ASN A 426 7.51 3.64 -16.46
C ASN A 426 8.91 3.35 -17.02
N ASP A 427 9.00 2.78 -18.23
CA ASP A 427 10.28 2.58 -18.90
C ASP A 427 10.93 3.93 -19.24
N MET A 428 10.16 4.87 -19.80
CA MET A 428 10.60 6.24 -20.05
C MET A 428 11.07 6.93 -18.78
N ALA A 429 10.28 6.88 -17.70
CA ALA A 429 10.64 7.43 -16.39
C ALA A 429 11.89 6.78 -15.76
N SER A 430 12.35 5.64 -16.30
CA SER A 430 13.56 4.93 -15.87
C SER A 430 14.76 5.17 -16.80
N GLY A 431 14.67 6.09 -17.77
CA GLY A 431 15.74 6.37 -18.74
C GLY A 431 15.74 5.47 -19.99
N ARG A 432 14.77 4.56 -20.12
CA ARG A 432 14.68 3.61 -21.24
C ARG A 432 13.79 4.14 -22.35
N ASN A 433 14.13 3.81 -23.59
CA ASN A 433 13.24 4.05 -24.73
C ASN A 433 12.03 3.11 -24.69
N PRO A 434 10.90 3.49 -25.30
CA PRO A 434 9.75 2.61 -25.40
C PRO A 434 10.12 1.24 -25.99
N ARG A 435 9.56 0.17 -25.44
CA ARG A 435 9.72 -1.19 -26.01
C ARG A 435 8.94 -1.30 -27.31
N ASP A 436 9.40 -2.19 -28.19
CA ASP A 436 8.60 -2.58 -29.35
C ASP A 436 7.31 -3.28 -28.90
N MET A 437 6.19 -2.86 -29.47
CA MET A 437 4.87 -3.44 -29.24
C MET A 437 4.49 -4.46 -30.32
N ALA A 438 5.27 -4.52 -31.39
CA ALA A 438 5.14 -5.42 -32.54
C ALA A 438 6.41 -6.28 -32.70
N GLY A 439 6.41 -7.18 -33.68
CA GLY A 439 7.56 -8.04 -33.98
C GLY A 439 7.74 -9.24 -33.05
N GLU A 440 8.98 -9.74 -32.95
CA GLU A 440 9.31 -11.00 -32.28
C GLU A 440 9.04 -10.99 -30.76
N ASP A 441 9.19 -9.83 -30.10
CA ASP A 441 8.98 -9.68 -28.65
C ASP A 441 7.58 -9.19 -28.26
N ALA A 442 6.66 -9.02 -29.23
CA ALA A 442 5.31 -8.50 -28.99
C ALA A 442 4.56 -9.32 -27.93
N ALA A 443 4.66 -10.66 -27.98
CA ALA A 443 4.01 -11.54 -27.01
C ALA A 443 4.49 -11.26 -25.58
N LYS A 444 5.80 -11.04 -25.39
CA LYS A 444 6.38 -10.69 -24.07
C LYS A 444 5.93 -9.31 -23.60
N PHE A 445 5.89 -8.34 -24.52
CA PHE A 445 5.41 -6.99 -24.23
C PHE A 445 3.96 -7.01 -23.75
N TRP A 446 3.07 -7.64 -24.52
CA TRP A 446 1.63 -7.69 -24.22
C TRP A 446 1.31 -8.56 -23.01
N LEU A 447 2.09 -9.62 -22.76
CA LEU A 447 2.00 -10.38 -21.52
C LEU A 447 2.36 -9.52 -20.30
N GLY A 448 3.44 -8.73 -20.39
CA GLY A 448 3.82 -7.76 -19.37
C GLY A 448 2.75 -6.68 -19.15
N ALA A 449 2.16 -6.18 -20.23
CA ALA A 449 1.07 -5.20 -20.20
C ALA A 449 -0.19 -5.75 -19.51
N LEU A 450 -0.59 -6.99 -19.81
CA LEU A 450 -1.70 -7.68 -19.18
C LEU A 450 -1.45 -7.90 -17.67
N LEU A 451 -0.23 -8.32 -17.29
CA LEU A 451 0.19 -8.44 -15.89
C LEU A 451 0.10 -7.11 -15.16
N LYS A 452 0.59 -6.04 -15.79
CA LYS A 452 0.59 -4.68 -15.23
C LYS A 452 -0.80 -4.08 -15.14
N GLY A 453 -1.69 -4.40 -16.07
CA GLY A 453 -3.11 -4.03 -16.08
C GLY A 453 -3.94 -4.65 -14.94
N GLY A 454 -3.33 -5.51 -14.11
CA GLY A 454 -3.95 -6.06 -12.90
C GLY A 454 -4.56 -7.45 -13.09
N GLY A 455 -4.18 -8.17 -14.15
CA GLY A 455 -4.97 -9.30 -14.62
C GLY A 455 -4.18 -10.50 -15.10
N LEU A 456 -3.44 -11.22 -14.25
CA LEU A 456 -2.95 -12.55 -14.67
C LEU A 456 -2.71 -13.53 -13.53
N GLY A 457 -2.26 -13.06 -12.36
CA GLY A 457 -2.07 -13.93 -11.19
C GLY A 457 -3.35 -14.64 -10.69
N LEU A 458 -4.53 -14.12 -11.08
CA LEU A 458 -5.84 -14.72 -10.84
C LEU A 458 -6.52 -15.24 -12.12
N TYR A 459 -6.12 -14.75 -13.31
CA TYR A 459 -6.66 -15.26 -14.57
C TYR A 459 -6.04 -16.60 -14.98
N GLY A 460 -4.84 -16.91 -14.48
CA GLY A 460 -4.19 -18.23 -14.67
C GLY A 460 -5.04 -19.37 -14.10
N ASP A 461 -5.55 -19.24 -12.88
CA ASP A 461 -6.50 -20.19 -12.27
C ASP A 461 -7.87 -20.20 -12.97
N PHE A 462 -8.19 -19.16 -13.74
CA PHE A 462 -9.44 -18.97 -14.49
C PHE A 462 -9.37 -19.50 -15.95
N LEU A 463 -8.19 -19.56 -16.56
CA LEU A 463 -7.97 -20.10 -17.92
C LEU A 463 -7.47 -21.54 -17.91
N LEU A 464 -6.84 -21.99 -16.83
CA LEU A 464 -6.29 -23.34 -16.67
C LEU A 464 -7.03 -24.12 -15.58
N SER A 465 -8.37 -24.06 -15.57
CA SER A 465 -9.17 -24.97 -14.74
C SER A 465 -9.24 -26.37 -15.38
N ASP A 466 -8.08 -27.00 -15.55
CA ASP A 466 -7.88 -28.40 -15.18
C ASP A 466 -6.40 -28.76 -15.28
N HIS A 467 -5.99 -29.63 -14.36
CA HIS A 467 -4.71 -30.31 -14.25
C HIS A 467 -3.56 -29.64 -13.46
N THR A 468 -3.33 -30.28 -12.31
CA THR A 468 -2.05 -30.61 -11.66
C THR A 468 -1.35 -29.53 -10.83
N ARG A 469 -1.43 -29.77 -9.50
CA ARG A 469 -0.37 -29.58 -8.48
C ARG A 469 0.99 -29.24 -9.08
N TYR A 470 1.40 -27.97 -8.99
CA TYR A 470 2.79 -27.57 -9.21
C TYR A 470 3.48 -27.29 -7.87
N GLY A 471 4.63 -27.95 -7.71
CA GLY A 471 5.33 -28.22 -6.47
C GLY A 471 5.92 -27.02 -5.72
N SER A 472 6.61 -27.39 -4.64
CA SER A 472 7.22 -26.62 -3.56
C SER A 472 8.08 -25.38 -3.90
N GLY A 473 8.23 -25.01 -5.18
CA GLY A 473 8.92 -23.79 -5.62
C GLY A 473 8.01 -22.56 -5.75
N ALA A 474 6.71 -22.74 -6.03
CA ALA A 474 5.76 -21.62 -6.18
C ALA A 474 5.45 -20.93 -4.84
N LEU A 475 5.47 -21.67 -3.73
CA LEU A 475 5.20 -21.10 -2.40
C LEU A 475 6.33 -20.17 -1.93
N ALA A 476 7.58 -20.44 -2.34
CA ALA A 476 8.75 -19.61 -2.03
C ALA A 476 8.75 -18.29 -2.83
N SER A 477 8.33 -18.32 -4.10
CA SER A 477 8.15 -17.10 -4.92
C SER A 477 6.88 -16.31 -4.57
N MET A 478 5.99 -16.90 -3.77
CA MET A 478 4.79 -16.25 -3.23
C MET A 478 5.01 -15.52 -1.90
N LEU A 479 6.19 -15.66 -1.28
CA LEU A 479 6.51 -14.96 -0.04
C LEU A 479 6.50 -13.44 -0.30
N GLY A 480 5.75 -12.72 0.53
CA GLY A 480 5.53 -11.29 0.37
C GLY A 480 6.84 -10.49 0.39
N PRO A 481 6.84 -9.23 -0.06
CA PRO A 481 8.05 -8.43 -0.20
C PRO A 481 8.83 -8.22 1.13
N VAL A 482 8.19 -8.41 2.28
CA VAL A 482 8.87 -8.41 3.60
C VAL A 482 9.78 -9.63 3.74
N ALA A 483 9.32 -10.80 3.33
CA ALA A 483 10.13 -12.01 3.33
C ALA A 483 11.25 -11.94 2.29
N GLY A 484 10.99 -11.32 1.13
CA GLY A 484 12.04 -11.01 0.15
C GLY A 484 13.13 -10.11 0.73
N LEU A 485 12.78 -9.06 1.47
CA LEU A 485 13.75 -8.22 2.17
C LEU A 485 14.55 -8.99 3.22
N VAL A 486 13.91 -9.87 3.98
CA VAL A 486 14.60 -10.73 4.96
C VAL A 486 15.55 -11.70 4.27
N ASP A 487 15.12 -12.31 3.16
CA ASP A 487 15.96 -13.18 2.33
C ASP A 487 17.17 -12.44 1.74
N ASP A 488 16.98 -11.21 1.23
CA ASP A 488 18.07 -10.35 0.75
C ASP A 488 19.09 -10.05 1.86
N ILE A 489 18.63 -9.72 3.07
CA ILE A 489 19.51 -9.47 4.23
C ILE A 489 20.26 -10.74 4.64
N ILE A 490 19.59 -11.90 4.66
CA ILE A 490 20.21 -13.19 4.99
C ILE A 490 21.27 -13.55 3.95
N LYS A 491 20.95 -13.40 2.65
CA LYS A 491 21.89 -13.65 1.55
C LYS A 491 23.12 -12.77 1.64
N ILE A 492 22.96 -11.49 1.96
CA ILE A 492 24.10 -10.58 2.20
C ILE A 492 24.90 -11.08 3.41
N GLY A 493 24.25 -11.39 4.53
CA GLY A 493 24.90 -11.87 5.74
C GLY A 493 25.68 -13.19 5.56
N GLN A 494 25.12 -14.14 4.80
CA GLN A 494 25.75 -15.41 4.44
C GLN A 494 26.84 -15.24 3.37
N GLY A 495 26.64 -14.30 2.45
CA GLY A 495 27.58 -13.99 1.37
C GLY A 495 28.84 -13.30 1.86
N ILE A 496 28.81 -12.54 2.96
CA ILE A 496 30.01 -11.86 3.50
C ILE A 496 31.18 -12.83 3.76
N PRO A 497 31.03 -13.91 4.56
CA PRO A 497 32.12 -14.87 4.77
C PRO A 497 32.44 -15.72 3.53
N LEU A 498 31.43 -16.13 2.74
CA LEU A 498 31.64 -16.98 1.55
C LEU A 498 32.38 -16.23 0.43
N ASN A 499 31.95 -15.01 0.12
CA ASN A 499 32.54 -14.16 -0.91
C ASN A 499 33.91 -13.60 -0.49
N ALA A 500 34.17 -13.42 0.81
CA ALA A 500 35.49 -13.05 1.33
C ALA A 500 36.52 -14.19 1.17
N VAL A 501 36.09 -15.46 1.29
CA VAL A 501 36.93 -16.64 1.05
C VAL A 501 37.11 -16.92 -0.45
N GLU A 502 36.08 -16.68 -1.28
CA GLU A 502 36.14 -16.87 -2.73
C GLU A 502 36.76 -15.69 -3.52
N GLY A 503 37.19 -14.61 -2.85
CA GLY A 503 37.76 -13.42 -3.50
C GLY A 503 36.74 -12.59 -4.31
N LYS A 504 35.44 -12.71 -4.03
CA LYS A 504 34.33 -12.00 -4.70
C LYS A 504 33.74 -10.87 -3.84
N SER A 505 34.57 -10.16 -3.09
CA SER A 505 34.13 -9.07 -2.18
C SER A 505 33.30 -7.98 -2.90
N GLU A 506 33.59 -7.70 -4.17
CA GLU A 506 32.85 -6.77 -5.04
C GLU A 506 31.36 -7.13 -5.20
N GLN A 507 31.01 -8.42 -5.22
CA GLN A 507 29.60 -8.84 -5.30
C GLN A 507 28.81 -8.43 -4.05
N THR A 508 29.45 -8.44 -2.89
CA THR A 508 28.83 -8.05 -1.61
C THR A 508 28.58 -6.55 -1.54
N GLY A 509 29.52 -5.72 -2.01
CA GLY A 509 29.33 -4.27 -2.11
C GLY A 509 28.21 -3.89 -3.08
N GLY A 510 28.18 -4.53 -4.25
CA GLY A 510 27.12 -4.34 -5.23
C GLY A 510 25.73 -4.70 -4.70
N ASP A 511 25.60 -5.76 -3.90
CA ASP A 511 24.31 -6.17 -3.32
C ASP A 511 23.88 -5.25 -2.16
N LEU A 512 24.82 -4.68 -1.40
CA LEU A 512 24.55 -3.63 -0.42
C LEU A 512 24.00 -2.35 -1.07
N VAL A 513 24.53 -1.95 -2.23
CA VAL A 513 23.99 -0.81 -3.00
C VAL A 513 22.55 -1.07 -3.44
N LYS A 514 22.26 -2.27 -3.97
CA LYS A 514 20.88 -2.65 -4.35
C LYS A 514 19.94 -2.65 -3.16
N LEU A 515 20.36 -3.18 -2.02
CA LEU A 515 19.59 -3.17 -0.78
C LEU A 515 19.33 -1.73 -0.32
N GLY A 516 20.36 -0.90 -0.27
CA GLY A 516 20.27 0.52 0.11
C GLY A 516 19.30 1.30 -0.78
N LYS A 517 19.44 1.16 -2.11
CA LYS A 517 18.48 1.72 -3.08
C LYS A 517 17.06 1.23 -2.82
N GLY A 518 16.88 -0.08 -2.65
CA GLY A 518 15.58 -0.71 -2.42
C GLY A 518 14.90 -0.31 -1.10
N LEU A 519 15.68 0.21 -0.15
CA LEU A 519 15.21 0.71 1.15
C LEU A 519 15.14 2.24 1.20
N THR A 520 15.63 2.99 0.22
CA THR A 520 15.62 4.45 0.25
C THR A 520 14.20 4.96 -0.06
N PRO A 521 13.51 5.62 0.90
CA PRO A 521 12.18 6.17 0.66
C PRO A 521 12.21 7.18 -0.49
N GLY A 522 11.25 7.08 -1.41
CA GLY A 522 11.11 8.04 -2.50
C GLY A 522 12.16 7.95 -3.62
N ALA A 523 13.15 7.06 -3.53
CA ALA A 523 14.15 6.86 -4.59
C ALA A 523 13.54 6.47 -5.95
N ASN A 524 12.31 5.93 -5.93
CA ASN A 524 11.56 5.54 -7.11
C ASN A 524 10.38 6.47 -7.42
N ILE A 525 10.34 7.71 -6.91
CA ILE A 525 9.36 8.71 -7.35
C ILE A 525 9.58 8.95 -8.84
N TRP A 526 8.53 8.78 -9.65
CA TRP A 526 8.66 8.65 -11.11
C TRP A 526 9.39 9.80 -11.80
N TYR A 527 9.27 11.04 -11.32
CA TYR A 527 9.97 12.20 -11.89
C TYR A 527 11.39 12.41 -11.33
N LEU A 528 11.76 11.74 -10.24
CA LEU A 528 13.11 11.81 -9.64
C LEU A 528 13.95 10.57 -9.92
N LYS A 529 13.30 9.44 -10.19
CA LYS A 529 13.90 8.11 -10.27
C LYS A 529 15.08 8.07 -11.23
N ALA A 530 14.91 8.58 -12.46
CA ALA A 530 15.99 8.60 -13.43
C ALA A 530 17.19 9.42 -12.92
N ALA A 531 16.98 10.61 -12.35
CA ALA A 531 18.07 11.42 -11.83
C ALA A 531 18.82 10.75 -10.67
N LEU A 532 18.09 10.22 -9.67
CA LEU A 532 18.70 9.53 -8.53
C LEU A 532 19.45 8.26 -8.96
N ASP A 533 18.91 7.53 -9.93
CA ASP A 533 19.55 6.35 -10.47
C ASP A 533 20.87 6.71 -11.16
N HIS A 534 20.90 7.71 -12.04
CA HIS A 534 22.09 8.04 -12.82
C HIS A 534 23.16 8.79 -12.02
N MET A 535 22.75 9.70 -11.12
CA MET A 535 23.69 10.53 -10.35
C MET A 535 24.26 9.82 -9.12
N ILE A 536 23.52 8.88 -8.52
CA ILE A 536 23.90 8.26 -7.25
C ILE A 536 24.02 6.75 -7.40
N PHE A 537 22.89 6.06 -7.64
CA PHE A 537 22.86 4.62 -7.45
C PHE A 537 23.65 3.84 -8.50
N ASN A 538 23.60 4.25 -9.77
CA ASN A 538 24.36 3.62 -10.84
C ASN A 538 25.86 3.83 -10.63
N GLN A 539 26.27 5.02 -10.18
CA GLN A 539 27.68 5.33 -9.88
C GLN A 539 28.20 4.45 -8.74
N MET A 540 27.45 4.36 -7.64
CA MET A 540 27.80 3.46 -6.54
C MET A 540 27.80 2.00 -6.98
N GLN A 541 26.81 1.58 -7.78
CA GLN A 541 26.68 0.20 -8.23
C GLN A 541 27.85 -0.21 -9.13
N GLU A 542 28.28 0.67 -10.02
CA GLU A 542 29.43 0.44 -10.91
C GLU A 542 30.76 0.50 -10.15
N TYR A 543 30.88 1.40 -9.16
CA TYR A 543 32.05 1.48 -8.28
C TYR A 543 32.26 0.18 -7.48
N PHE A 544 31.19 -0.33 -6.85
CA PHE A 544 31.27 -1.55 -6.03
C PHE A 544 31.17 -2.84 -6.86
N SER A 545 30.63 -2.80 -8.08
CA SER A 545 30.51 -3.95 -8.98
C SER A 545 30.82 -3.55 -10.43
N PRO A 546 32.10 -3.49 -10.82
CA PRO A 546 32.50 -3.06 -12.16
C PRO A 546 31.89 -3.91 -13.29
N GLY A 547 31.44 -3.24 -14.35
CA GLY A 547 30.77 -3.82 -15.49
C GLY A 547 29.30 -4.16 -15.27
N TYR A 548 28.70 -3.79 -14.13
CA TYR A 548 27.29 -4.03 -13.84
C TYR A 548 26.38 -3.27 -14.81
N LEU A 549 26.63 -1.98 -15.03
CA LEU A 549 25.79 -1.15 -15.89
C LEU A 549 25.84 -1.63 -17.35
N ARG A 550 27.01 -2.05 -17.83
CA ARG A 550 27.17 -2.67 -19.16
C ARG A 550 26.36 -3.97 -19.28
N LYS A 551 26.40 -4.85 -18.27
CA LYS A 551 25.58 -6.07 -18.23
C LYS A 551 24.08 -5.76 -18.19
N MET A 552 23.69 -4.71 -17.47
CA MET A 552 22.31 -4.25 -17.40
C MET A 552 21.81 -3.76 -18.76
N GLU A 553 22.62 -2.98 -19.48
CA GLU A 553 22.32 -2.51 -20.83
C GLU A 553 22.25 -3.67 -21.83
N GLN A 554 23.22 -4.59 -21.80
CA GLN A 554 23.21 -5.80 -22.64
C GLN A 554 21.98 -6.67 -22.39
N ARG A 555 21.55 -6.83 -21.13
CA ARG A 555 20.33 -7.57 -20.79
C ARG A 555 19.08 -6.89 -21.35
N SER A 556 18.97 -5.57 -21.20
CA SER A 556 17.86 -4.79 -21.75
C SER A 556 17.73 -4.96 -23.27
N LYS A 557 18.87 -4.91 -23.98
CA LYS A 557 18.93 -5.14 -25.42
C LYS A 557 18.63 -6.59 -25.79
N LYS A 558 19.10 -7.57 -25.03
CA LYS A 558 18.88 -9.00 -25.29
C LYS A 558 17.43 -9.43 -25.03
N GLU A 559 16.81 -8.94 -23.96
CA GLU A 559 15.49 -9.41 -23.51
C GLU A 559 14.31 -8.72 -24.20
N PHE A 560 14.48 -7.45 -24.59
CA PHE A 560 13.40 -6.60 -25.09
C PHE A 560 13.79 -5.73 -26.29
N ASN A 561 14.98 -5.95 -26.88
CA ASN A 561 15.58 -5.07 -27.90
C ASN A 561 15.54 -3.58 -27.51
N GLN A 562 15.61 -3.29 -26.21
CA GLN A 562 15.31 -1.96 -25.66
C GLN A 562 16.60 -1.16 -25.45
N THR A 563 16.61 0.06 -25.98
CA THR A 563 17.69 1.05 -25.84
C THR A 563 17.36 2.09 -24.77
N TYR A 564 18.28 3.03 -24.52
CA TYR A 564 18.16 4.06 -23.50
C TYR A 564 18.25 5.46 -24.12
N TRP A 565 17.35 6.37 -23.73
CA TRP A 565 17.51 7.81 -24.02
C TRP A 565 18.42 8.48 -22.99
N TRP A 566 18.47 7.94 -21.77
CA TRP A 566 19.46 8.28 -20.76
C TRP A 566 20.17 6.99 -20.37
N ARG A 567 21.42 6.84 -20.83
CA ARG A 567 22.18 5.61 -20.61
C ARG A 567 22.54 5.51 -19.14
N PRO A 568 22.51 4.29 -18.55
CA PRO A 568 22.82 4.09 -17.13
C PRO A 568 24.20 4.60 -16.71
N GLN A 569 25.13 4.66 -17.67
CA GLN A 569 26.54 5.05 -17.51
C GLN A 569 26.72 6.57 -17.48
N ASP A 570 25.76 7.32 -18.03
CA ASP A 570 25.85 8.76 -18.19
C ASP A 570 25.24 9.46 -16.96
N VAL A 571 25.99 10.38 -16.33
CA VAL A 571 25.49 11.16 -15.18
C VAL A 571 24.44 12.20 -15.62
N THR A 572 24.54 12.70 -16.83
CA THR A 572 23.62 13.67 -17.44
C THR A 572 22.93 13.07 -18.65
N PRO A 573 21.67 13.43 -18.93
CA PRO A 573 21.00 13.03 -20.17
C PRO A 573 21.69 13.67 -21.39
N GLN A 574 21.59 13.01 -22.56
CA GLN A 574 22.15 13.48 -23.83
C GLN A 574 21.29 14.53 -24.51
#